data_AF-A0A3L6R0X6-F1
#
_entry.id   AF-A0A3L6R0X6-F1
#
_cell.length_a   1.000
_cell.length_b   1.000
_cell.length_c   1.000
_cell.angle_alpha   90.00
_cell.angle_beta   90.00
_cell.angle_gamma   90.00
#
_symmetry.space_group_name_H-M   'P 1'
#
loop_
_entity.id
_entity.type
_entity.pdbx_description
1 polymer ?
#
loop_
_entity_poly.entity_id
_entity_poly.type
_entity_poly.pdbx_seq_one_letter_code
_entity_poly.pdbx_strand_id
1 'polypeptide(L)'
;MEEWTELADRVQRTLLPIADGTSTSDFLSLTWEGHHATAIHNADGALQGLRFAAESCQASVDAYAMALSFRPRSPPWIAWISAGQSLKLRAVSGVTKATLMVRLMRRAVLAEYVAAYMILSR
;
A
#
# COMPACT_ATOMS: atom_id res chain seq x y z
N MET A 1 -9.22 12.60 7.59
CA MET A 1 -8.07 11.75 7.97
C MET A 1 -7.82 11.80 9.47
N GLU A 2 -8.10 12.95 10.13
CA GLU A 2 -8.08 13.14 11.60
C GLU A 2 -8.97 12.18 12.40
N GLU A 3 -10.20 11.88 11.92
CA GLU A 3 -11.16 11.07 12.69
C GLU A 3 -10.65 9.65 13.00
N TRP A 4 -9.89 9.03 12.10
CA TRP A 4 -9.41 7.65 12.31
C TRP A 4 -8.27 7.58 13.33
N THR A 5 -7.42 8.60 13.37
CA THR A 5 -6.34 8.73 14.37
C THR A 5 -6.89 9.01 15.77
N GLU A 6 -7.91 9.85 15.89
CA GLU A 6 -8.56 10.10 17.19
C GLU A 6 -9.30 8.87 17.69
N LEU A 7 -9.92 8.09 16.79
CA LEU A 7 -10.60 6.85 17.15
C LEU A 7 -9.61 5.77 17.59
N ALA A 8 -8.47 5.64 16.90
CA ALA A 8 -7.40 4.72 17.29
C ALA A 8 -6.80 5.09 18.66
N ASP A 9 -6.52 6.37 18.89
CA ASP A 9 -5.98 6.86 20.18
C ASP A 9 -7.00 6.70 21.32
N ARG A 10 -8.29 6.94 21.04
CA ARG A 10 -9.37 6.70 22.00
C ARG A 10 -9.53 5.21 22.31
N VAL A 11 -9.48 4.33 21.32
CA VAL A 11 -9.51 2.87 21.53
C VAL A 11 -8.31 2.42 22.36
N GLN A 12 -7.11 2.89 22.04
CA GLN A 12 -5.88 2.52 22.74
C GLN A 12 -5.87 3.00 24.21
N ARG A 13 -6.36 4.22 24.48
CA ARG A 13 -6.53 4.72 25.85
C ARG A 13 -7.63 4.00 26.64
N THR A 14 -8.63 3.46 25.95
CA THR A 14 -9.73 2.72 26.58
C THR A 14 -9.37 1.25 26.82
N LEU A 15 -8.41 0.70 26.08
CA LEU A 15 -7.95 -0.69 26.20
C LEU A 15 -6.93 -0.91 27.33
N LEU A 16 -6.08 0.08 27.62
CA LEU A 16 -5.07 0.01 28.70
C LEU A 16 -5.62 -0.31 30.12
N PRO A 17 -6.85 0.12 30.52
CA PRO A 17 -7.40 -0.20 31.84
C PRO A 17 -8.37 -1.40 31.87
N ILE A 18 -8.82 -1.94 30.72
CA ILE A 18 -9.86 -3.01 30.65
C ILE A 18 -9.25 -4.43 30.69
N ALA A 19 -7.95 -4.55 30.94
CA ALA A 19 -7.27 -5.83 31.17
C ALA A 19 -7.62 -6.43 32.57
N ASP A 20 -8.90 -6.46 32.93
CA ASP A 20 -9.43 -7.27 34.01
C ASP A 20 -9.68 -8.69 33.46
N GLY A 21 -8.60 -9.47 33.36
CA GLY A 21 -8.59 -10.92 33.58
C GLY A 21 -9.45 -11.83 32.69
N THR A 22 -9.97 -11.41 31.53
CA THR A 22 -10.59 -12.33 30.57
C THR A 22 -9.73 -12.50 29.33
N SER A 23 -9.14 -13.71 29.18
CA SER A 23 -8.30 -14.12 28.04
C SER A 23 -8.86 -13.75 26.66
N THR A 24 -10.18 -13.57 26.54
CA THR A 24 -10.85 -13.13 25.31
C THR A 24 -10.62 -11.66 24.98
N SER A 25 -10.57 -10.74 25.96
CA SER A 25 -10.35 -9.30 25.71
C SER A 25 -8.92 -9.05 25.22
N ASP A 26 -7.94 -9.66 25.90
CA ASP A 26 -6.53 -9.58 25.53
C ASP A 26 -6.28 -10.18 24.14
N PHE A 27 -6.96 -11.30 23.82
CA PHE A 27 -6.90 -11.92 22.49
C PHE A 27 -7.46 -11.01 21.40
N LEU A 28 -8.60 -10.34 21.65
CA LEU A 28 -9.20 -9.41 20.68
C LEU A 28 -8.35 -8.16 20.48
N SER A 29 -7.71 -7.63 21.54
CA SER A 29 -6.77 -6.52 21.46
C SER A 29 -5.55 -6.89 20.60
N LEU A 30 -4.93 -8.04 20.84
CA LEU A 30 -3.82 -8.55 20.03
C LEU A 30 -4.22 -8.77 18.56
N THR A 31 -5.45 -9.25 18.33
CA THR A 31 -5.99 -9.45 16.97
C THR A 31 -6.18 -8.11 16.25
N TRP A 32 -6.71 -7.10 16.95
CA TRP A 32 -6.85 -5.74 16.43
C TRP A 32 -5.48 -5.15 16.05
N GLU A 33 -4.49 -5.22 16.93
CA GLU A 33 -3.12 -4.75 16.67
C GLU A 33 -2.50 -5.44 15.44
N GLY A 34 -2.71 -6.75 15.31
CA GLY A 34 -2.22 -7.52 14.16
C GLY A 34 -2.86 -7.08 12.83
N HIS A 35 -4.16 -6.80 12.82
CA HIS A 35 -4.86 -6.27 11.66
C HIS A 35 -4.43 -4.85 11.32
N HIS A 36 -4.26 -4.00 12.32
CA HIS A 36 -3.77 -2.64 12.18
C HIS A 36 -2.36 -2.60 11.55
N ALA A 37 -1.42 -3.37 12.10
CA ALA A 37 -0.07 -3.49 11.55
C ALA A 37 -0.07 -4.02 10.11
N THR A 38 -0.95 -4.99 9.81
CA THR A 38 -1.12 -5.51 8.45
C THR A 38 -1.68 -4.45 7.50
N ALA A 39 -2.62 -3.62 7.95
CA ALA A 39 -3.16 -2.52 7.15
C ALA A 39 -2.06 -1.51 6.79
N ILE A 40 -1.28 -1.06 7.78
CA ILE A 40 -0.15 -0.14 7.57
C ILE A 40 0.87 -0.73 6.60
N HIS A 41 1.30 -1.97 6.82
CA HIS A 41 2.27 -2.63 5.95
C HIS A 41 1.80 -2.69 4.48
N ASN A 42 0.53 -3.01 4.26
CA ASN A 42 -0.04 -3.03 2.92
C ASN A 42 -0.18 -1.60 2.34
N ALA A 43 -0.48 -0.60 3.16
CA ALA A 43 -0.50 0.80 2.72
C ALA A 43 0.88 1.25 2.22
N ASP A 44 1.94 0.95 2.98
CA ASP A 44 3.32 1.24 2.60
C ASP A 44 3.72 0.49 1.32
N GLY A 45 3.36 -0.79 1.23
CA GLY A 45 3.57 -1.59 0.02
C GLY A 45 2.86 -1.01 -1.21
N ALA A 46 1.68 -0.43 -1.03
CA ALA A 46 0.96 0.27 -2.09
C ALA A 46 1.65 1.56 -2.52
N LEU A 47 2.06 2.39 -1.57
CA LEU A 47 2.81 3.62 -1.82
C LEU A 47 4.13 3.35 -2.54
N GLN A 48 4.86 2.32 -2.11
CA GLN A 48 6.11 1.91 -2.76
C GLN A 48 5.86 1.45 -4.20
N GLY A 49 4.79 0.67 -4.44
CA GLY A 49 4.40 0.25 -5.78
C GLY A 49 4.06 1.42 -6.70
N LEU A 50 3.37 2.44 -6.20
CA LEU A 50 3.05 3.65 -6.95
C LEU A 50 4.28 4.51 -7.24
N ARG A 51 5.20 4.68 -6.27
CA ARG A 51 6.46 5.40 -6.48
C ARG A 51 7.31 4.73 -7.56
N PHE A 52 7.51 3.42 -7.45
CA PHE A 52 8.21 2.63 -8.46
C PHE A 52 7.56 2.76 -9.84
N ALA A 53 6.22 2.76 -9.90
CA ALA A 53 5.50 2.93 -11.15
C ALA A 53 5.69 4.32 -11.76
N ALA A 54 5.63 5.37 -10.94
CA ALA A 54 5.84 6.75 -11.37
C ALA A 54 7.26 6.96 -11.91
N GLU A 55 8.28 6.48 -11.21
CA GLU A 55 9.68 6.52 -11.65
C GLU A 55 9.87 5.77 -12.98
N SER A 56 9.30 4.56 -13.09
CA SER A 56 9.37 3.79 -14.34
C SER A 56 8.63 4.47 -15.50
N CYS A 57 7.51 5.13 -15.22
CA CYS A 57 6.75 5.89 -16.22
C CYS A 57 7.57 7.10 -16.70
N GLN A 58 8.16 7.87 -15.79
CA GLN A 58 9.01 9.00 -16.14
C GLN A 58 10.21 8.54 -16.98
N ALA A 59 10.92 7.50 -16.54
CA ALA A 59 12.03 6.94 -17.29
C ALA A 59 11.62 6.42 -18.68
N SER A 60 10.38 5.91 -18.81
CA SER A 60 9.83 5.49 -20.11
C SER A 60 9.64 6.68 -21.05
N VAL A 61 9.11 7.80 -20.54
CA VAL A 61 8.96 9.05 -21.30
C VAL A 61 10.31 9.58 -21.73
N ASP A 62 11.29 9.62 -20.81
CA ASP A 62 12.64 10.08 -21.10
C ASP A 62 13.33 9.20 -22.16
N ALA A 63 13.14 7.89 -22.10
CA ALA A 63 13.64 6.95 -23.11
C ALA A 63 13.03 7.23 -24.49
N TYR A 64 11.73 7.50 -24.58
CA TYR A 64 11.09 7.87 -25.85
C TYR A 64 11.57 9.24 -26.35
N ALA A 65 11.78 10.20 -25.47
CA ALA A 65 12.38 11.49 -25.83
C ALA A 65 13.79 11.31 -26.41
N MET A 66 14.62 10.47 -25.77
CA MET A 66 15.96 10.13 -26.28
C MET A 66 15.92 9.46 -27.65
N ALA A 67 14.93 8.61 -27.92
CA ALA A 67 14.78 7.96 -29.22
C ALA A 67 14.60 8.99 -30.36
N LEU A 68 13.95 10.14 -30.10
CA LEU A 68 13.72 11.19 -31.11
C LEU A 68 15.01 11.85 -31.61
N SER A 69 16.09 11.78 -30.83
CA SER A 69 17.41 12.31 -31.20
C SER A 69 18.13 11.46 -32.25
N PHE A 70 17.62 10.27 -32.56
CA PHE A 70 18.25 9.33 -33.49
C PHE A 70 17.43 9.13 -34.76
N ARG A 71 18.11 8.82 -35.87
CA ARG A 71 17.43 8.43 -37.12
C ARG A 71 16.48 7.25 -36.84
N PRO A 72 15.22 7.30 -37.30
CA PRO A 72 14.28 6.20 -37.14
C PRO A 72 14.87 4.86 -37.62
N ARG A 73 14.63 3.80 -36.85
CA ARG A 73 15.14 2.43 -37.08
C ARG A 73 16.66 2.26 -37.01
N SER A 74 17.42 3.29 -36.64
CA SER A 74 18.84 3.09 -36.29
C SER A 74 18.96 2.22 -35.03
N PRO A 75 20.09 1.52 -34.83
CA PRO A 75 20.27 0.69 -33.62
C PRO A 75 20.05 1.46 -32.30
N PRO A 76 20.55 2.70 -32.12
CA PRO A 76 20.25 3.48 -30.91
C PRO A 76 18.76 3.83 -30.77
N TRP A 77 18.07 4.15 -31.87
CA TRP A 77 16.63 4.39 -31.85
C TRP A 77 15.87 3.15 -31.34
N ILE A 78 16.20 1.96 -31.87
CA ILE A 78 15.55 0.70 -31.47
C ILE A 78 15.80 0.42 -29.98
N ALA A 79 17.03 0.63 -29.50
CA ALA A 79 17.39 0.42 -28.11
C ALA A 79 16.56 1.30 -27.16
N TRP A 80 16.44 2.60 -27.45
CA TRP A 80 15.66 3.53 -26.63
C TRP A 80 14.16 3.25 -26.67
N ILE A 81 13.60 2.92 -27.84
CA ILE A 81 12.19 2.50 -27.94
C ILE A 81 11.92 1.24 -27.10
N SER A 82 12.80 0.24 -27.18
CA SER A 82 12.67 -1.01 -26.43
C SER A 82 12.79 -0.77 -24.92
N ALA A 83 13.76 0.05 -24.49
CA ALA A 83 13.90 0.45 -23.10
C ALA A 83 12.64 1.15 -22.58
N GLY A 84 12.09 2.10 -23.35
CA GLY A 84 10.85 2.79 -23.01
C GLY A 84 9.67 1.82 -22.86
N GLN A 85 9.53 0.85 -23.76
CA GLN A 85 8.49 -0.18 -23.66
C GLN A 85 8.65 -1.07 -22.42
N SER A 86 9.86 -1.51 -22.12
CA SER A 86 10.16 -2.31 -20.92
C SER A 86 9.84 -1.54 -19.63
N LEU A 87 10.21 -0.26 -19.56
CA LEU A 87 9.92 0.62 -18.43
C LEU A 87 8.41 0.87 -18.27
N LYS A 88 7.67 1.01 -19.38
CA LYS A 88 6.20 1.10 -19.34
C LYS A 88 5.58 -0.16 -18.74
N LEU A 89 6.06 -1.35 -19.11
CA LEU A 89 5.58 -2.61 -18.52
C LEU A 89 5.90 -2.70 -17.02
N ARG A 90 7.07 -2.21 -16.60
CA ARG A 90 7.42 -2.10 -15.18
C ARG A 90 6.48 -1.16 -14.44
N ALA A 91 6.13 -0.02 -15.03
CA ALA A 91 5.17 0.91 -14.45
C ALA A 91 3.80 0.26 -14.23
N VAL A 92 3.29 -0.46 -15.23
CA VAL A 92 2.03 -1.23 -15.12
C VAL A 92 2.09 -2.29 -14.02
N SER A 93 3.22 -3.00 -13.90
CA SER A 93 3.43 -3.96 -12.83
C SER A 93 3.41 -3.29 -11.44
N GLY A 94 4.06 -2.14 -11.29
CA GLY A 94 4.03 -1.34 -10.06
C GLY A 94 2.61 -0.92 -9.65
N VAL A 95 1.81 -0.41 -10.60
CA VAL A 95 0.40 -0.04 -10.36
C VAL A 95 -0.44 -1.26 -9.97
N THR A 96 -0.21 -2.40 -10.62
CA THR A 96 -0.92 -3.65 -10.32
C THR A 96 -0.61 -4.13 -8.91
N LYS A 97 0.68 -4.14 -8.52
CA LYS A 97 1.10 -4.45 -7.15
C LYS A 97 0.46 -3.49 -6.15
N ALA A 98 0.48 -2.19 -6.43
CA ALA A 98 -0.11 -1.20 -5.55
C ALA A 98 -1.62 -1.42 -5.36
N THR A 99 -2.33 -1.72 -6.45
CA THR A 99 -3.77 -2.02 -6.42
C THR A 99 -4.07 -3.25 -5.55
N LEU A 100 -3.27 -4.31 -5.68
CA LEU A 100 -3.40 -5.50 -4.84
C LEU A 100 -3.20 -5.15 -3.36
N MET A 101 -2.14 -4.39 -3.06
CA MET A 101 -1.83 -3.98 -1.69
C MET A 101 -2.93 -3.10 -1.09
N VAL A 102 -3.52 -2.17 -1.83
CA VAL A 102 -4.69 -1.40 -1.37
C VAL A 102 -5.88 -2.31 -1.06
N ARG A 103 -6.12 -3.36 -1.85
CA ARG A 103 -7.20 -4.33 -1.55
C ARG A 103 -6.92 -5.10 -0.26
N LEU A 104 -5.68 -5.50 -0.02
CA LEU A 104 -5.28 -6.19 1.21
C LEU A 104 -5.37 -5.26 2.43
N MET A 105 -4.91 -4.01 2.30
CA MET A 105 -5.07 -2.96 3.31
C MET A 105 -6.54 -2.79 3.70
N ARG A 106 -7.45 -2.62 2.71
CA ARG A 106 -8.89 -2.45 2.98
C ARG A 106 -9.49 -3.66 3.72
N ARG A 107 -9.07 -4.88 3.39
CA ARG A 107 -9.51 -6.09 4.11
C ARG A 107 -9.01 -6.08 5.56
N ALA A 108 -7.77 -5.68 5.80
CA ALA A 108 -7.21 -5.58 7.13
C ALA A 108 -7.94 -4.51 7.97
N VAL A 109 -8.25 -3.34 7.40
CA VAL A 109 -9.03 -2.28 8.07
C VAL A 109 -10.45 -2.77 8.43
N LEU A 110 -11.10 -3.54 7.55
CA LEU A 110 -12.41 -4.12 7.88
C LEU A 110 -12.32 -5.12 9.04
N ALA A 111 -11.27 -5.95 9.07
CA ALA A 111 -11.03 -6.89 10.17
C ALA A 111 -10.72 -6.16 11.49
N GLU A 112 -9.94 -5.08 11.42
CA GLU A 112 -9.65 -4.18 12.54
C GLU A 112 -10.96 -3.58 13.10
N TYR A 113 -11.83 -3.05 12.24
CA TYR A 113 -13.13 -2.52 12.66
C TYR A 113 -14.00 -3.56 13.38
N VAL A 114 -14.07 -4.78 12.86
CA VAL A 114 -14.85 -5.87 13.48
C VAL A 114 -14.26 -6.23 14.85
N ALA A 115 -12.94 -6.35 14.98
CA ALA A 115 -12.29 -6.63 16.25
C ALA A 115 -12.55 -5.51 17.28
N ALA A 116 -12.39 -4.25 16.88
CA ALA A 116 -12.68 -3.10 17.73
C ALA A 116 -14.15 -3.05 18.18
N TYR A 117 -15.09 -3.32 17.26
CA TYR A 117 -16.50 -3.40 17.59
C TYR A 117 -16.79 -4.46 18.65
N MET A 118 -16.24 -5.67 18.50
CA MET A 118 -16.43 -6.78 19.45
C MET A 118 -15.89 -6.47 20.86
N ILE A 119 -14.83 -5.66 20.95
CA ILE A 119 -14.28 -5.18 22.22
C ILE A 119 -15.24 -4.15 22.84
N LEU A 120 -15.70 -3.17 22.05
CA LEU A 120 -16.52 -2.06 22.52
C LEU A 120 -17.98 -2.44 22.82
N SER A 121 -18.50 -3.49 22.18
CA SER A 121 -19.88 -3.96 22.35
C SER A 121 -20.04 -4.97 23.50
N ARG A 122 -19.04 -5.08 24.37
CA ARG A 122 -19.01 -5.99 25.52
C ARG A 122 -19.29 -5.23 26.81
#